data_AF-A0A8I1R911-F1
#
_entry.id   AF-A0A8I1R911-F1
#
_cell.length_a   1.000
_cell.length_b   1.000
_cell.length_c   1.000
_cell.angle_alpha   90.00
_cell.angle_beta   90.00
_cell.angle_gamma   90.00
#
_symmetry.space_group_name_H-M   'P 1'
#
loop_
_entity.id
_entity.type
_entity.pdbx_description
1 polymer ?
#
loop_
_entity_poly.entity_id
_entity_poly.type
_entity_poly.pdbx_seq_one_letter_code
_entity_poly.pdbx_strand_id
1 'polypeptide(L)' 'MTYKAQIPYGAYWSTPFARWQGSFANLHSIEFAAHVARAELARRRIDPKVFDYGALGLSVP' A
#
# COMPACT_ATOMS: atom_id res chain seq x y z
N MET A 1 10.56 -29.16 -7.97
CA MET A 1 10.57 -28.53 -6.63
C MET A 1 9.27 -27.76 -6.47
N THR A 2 8.50 -28.05 -5.43
CA THR A 2 7.25 -27.32 -5.12
C THR A 2 7.56 -26.29 -4.04
N TYR A 3 7.44 -25.00 -4.37
CA TYR A 3 7.69 -23.93 -3.40
C TYR A 3 6.54 -23.86 -2.39
N LYS A 4 6.87 -23.82 -1.09
CA LYS A 4 5.88 -23.71 -0.01
C LYS A 4 5.32 -22.28 0.16
N ALA A 5 6.09 -21.28 -0.24
CA ALA A 5 5.72 -19.86 -0.17
C ALA A 5 6.43 -19.10 -1.30
N GLN A 6 5.77 -18.06 -1.81
CA GLN A 6 6.26 -17.23 -2.90
C GLN A 6 5.87 -15.77 -2.65
N ILE A 7 6.70 -14.84 -3.09
CA ILE A 7 6.37 -13.41 -3.06
C ILE A 7 5.59 -13.09 -4.35
N PRO A 8 4.38 -12.50 -4.26
CA PRO A 8 3.57 -12.20 -5.43
C PRO A 8 4.21 -11.06 -6.24
N TYR A 9 4.70 -11.39 -7.44
CA TYR A 9 5.17 -10.40 -8.40
C TYR A 9 4.00 -9.56 -8.92
N GLY A 10 4.20 -8.24 -9.08
CA GLY A 10 3.17 -7.31 -9.55
C GLY A 10 2.23 -6.78 -8.45
N ALA A 11 2.34 -7.25 -7.21
CA ALA A 11 1.55 -6.79 -6.06
C ALA A 11 2.22 -5.68 -5.25
N TYR A 12 3.11 -4.90 -5.88
CA TYR A 12 3.76 -3.72 -5.30
C TYR A 12 3.24 -2.44 -5.96
N TRP A 13 3.23 -1.35 -5.21
CA TRP A 13 2.83 -0.02 -5.68
C TRP A 13 3.47 1.06 -4.81
N SER A 14 3.44 2.27 -5.33
CA SER A 14 3.79 3.48 -4.59
C SER A 14 2.94 4.64 -5.12
N THR A 15 2.80 5.67 -4.30
CA THR A 15 2.31 6.96 -4.78
C THR A 15 3.36 7.62 -5.67
N PRO A 16 2.98 8.62 -6.49
CA PRO A 16 3.95 9.51 -7.10
C PRO A 16 4.86 10.15 -6.05
N PHE A 17 6.10 10.45 -6.44
CA PHE A 17 6.99 11.23 -5.60
C PHE A 17 6.49 12.68 -5.53
N ALA A 18 6.29 13.19 -4.31
CA ALA A 18 5.87 14.57 -4.07
C ALA A 18 6.95 15.32 -3.31
N ARG A 19 7.22 16.57 -3.72
CA ARG A 19 8.11 17.47 -3.00
C ARG A 19 7.60 17.75 -1.57
N TRP A 20 8.51 18.13 -0.68
CA TRP A 20 8.15 18.67 0.63
C TRP A 20 7.25 19.89 0.48
N GLN A 21 6.18 19.96 1.30
CA GLN A 21 5.09 20.94 1.17
C GLN A 21 4.48 21.00 -0.25
N GLY A 22 4.41 19.86 -0.95
CA GLY A 22 3.83 19.73 -2.29
C GLY A 22 2.38 19.26 -2.30
N SER A 23 1.99 18.54 -3.36
CA SER A 23 0.60 18.16 -3.66
C SER A 23 -0.13 17.34 -2.58
N PHE A 24 0.60 16.68 -1.69
CA PHE A 24 0.03 15.86 -0.60
C PHE A 24 0.19 16.48 0.80
N ALA A 25 0.68 17.71 0.89
CA ALA A 25 1.04 18.33 2.18
C ALA A 25 -0.13 18.45 3.17
N ASN A 26 -1.36 18.56 2.65
CA ASN A 26 -2.57 18.75 3.47
C ASN A 26 -3.30 17.44 3.78
N LEU A 27 -2.76 16.29 3.37
CA LEU A 27 -3.41 14.99 3.57
C LEU A 27 -2.94 14.33 4.86
N HIS A 28 -3.85 13.66 5.56
CA HIS A 28 -3.47 12.76 6.64
C HIS A 28 -2.76 11.53 6.06
N SER A 29 -1.54 11.26 6.50
CA SER A 29 -0.67 10.20 5.96
C SER A 29 -1.33 8.81 5.97
N ILE A 30 -1.92 8.42 7.10
CA ILE A 30 -2.59 7.12 7.28
C ILE A 30 -3.85 6.98 6.41
N GLU A 31 -4.73 7.97 6.40
CA GLU A 31 -5.93 7.93 5.56
C GLU A 31 -5.58 7.90 4.07
N PHE A 32 -4.55 8.64 3.66
CA PHE A 32 -4.05 8.61 2.30
C PHE A 32 -3.45 7.25 1.94
N ALA A 33 -2.67 6.63 2.83
CA ALA A 33 -2.17 5.27 2.63
C ALA A 33 -3.32 4.25 2.47
N ALA A 34 -4.38 4.35 3.29
CA ALA A 34 -5.56 3.51 3.18
C ALA A 34 -6.34 3.73 1.87
N HIS A 35 -6.45 4.99 1.42
CA HIS A 35 -7.07 5.34 0.14
C HIS A 35 -6.33 4.66 -1.03
N VAL A 36 -5.00 4.80 -1.08
CA VAL A 36 -4.17 4.22 -2.14
C VAL A 36 -4.20 2.69 -2.10
N ALA A 37 -4.07 2.08 -0.92
CA ALA A 37 -4.10 0.63 -0.77
C ALA A 37 -5.43 0.04 -1.28
N ARG A 38 -6.57 0.64 -0.93
CA ARG A 38 -7.89 0.20 -1.41
C ARG A 38 -8.00 0.26 -2.94
N ALA A 39 -7.52 1.35 -3.55
CA ALA A 39 -7.53 1.49 -5.01
C ALA A 39 -6.65 0.44 -5.71
N GLU A 40 -5.45 0.20 -5.18
CA GLU A 40 -4.49 -0.74 -5.77
C GLU A 40 -4.88 -2.21 -5.60
N LEU A 41 -5.52 -2.57 -4.47
CA LEU A 41 -6.12 -3.89 -4.27
C LEU A 41 -7.28 -4.12 -5.25
N ALA A 42 -8.17 -3.14 -5.41
CA ALA A 42 -9.27 -3.22 -6.37
C ALA A 42 -8.77 -3.37 -7.81
N ARG A 43 -7.74 -2.61 -8.21
CA ARG A 43 -7.10 -2.69 -9.53
C ARG A 43 -6.55 -4.09 -9.84
N ARG A 44 -6.09 -4.81 -8.82
CA ARG A 44 -5.56 -6.19 -8.92
C ARG A 44 -6.58 -7.28 -8.59
N ARG A 45 -7.82 -6.89 -8.27
CA ARG A 45 -8.91 -7.80 -7.85
C ARG A 45 -8.51 -8.66 -6.64
N ILE A 46 -7.79 -8.06 -5.69
CA ILE A 46 -7.43 -8.71 -4.42
C ILE A 46 -8.47 -8.32 -3.38
N ASP A 47 -9.17 -9.30 -2.81
CA ASP A 47 -10.10 -9.05 -1.69
C ASP A 47 -9.29 -8.73 -0.42
N PRO A 48 -9.50 -7.58 0.23
CA PRO A 48 -8.80 -7.24 1.48
C PRO A 48 -8.98 -8.27 2.59
N LYS A 49 -10.03 -9.10 2.57
CA LYS A 49 -10.29 -10.13 3.58
C LYS A 49 -9.33 -11.32 3.54
N VAL A 50 -8.50 -11.43 2.49
CA VAL A 50 -7.48 -12.49 2.41
C VAL A 50 -6.27 -12.25 3.30
N PHE A 51 -6.12 -11.03 3.84
CA PHE A 51 -5.00 -10.68 4.70
C PHE A 51 -5.36 -10.91 6.17
N ASP A 52 -4.57 -11.73 6.86
CA ASP A 52 -4.71 -11.93 8.29
C ASP A 52 -4.10 -10.77 9.10
N TYR A 53 -3.03 -10.16 8.58
CA TYR A 53 -2.24 -9.11 9.25
C TYR A 53 -1.68 -8.08 8.27
N GLY A 54 -1.39 -6.88 8.77
CA GLY A 54 -0.68 -5.83 8.07
C GLY A 54 0.50 -5.31 8.88
N ALA A 55 1.61 -5.00 8.21
CA ALA A 55 2.77 -4.35 8.80
C ALA A 55 2.93 -2.94 8.22
N LEU A 56 3.02 -1.93 9.08
CA LEU A 56 3.19 -0.53 8.70
C LEU A 56 4.50 0.02 9.27
N GLY A 57 5.37 0.51 8.39
CA GLY A 57 6.56 1.28 8.78
C GLY A 57 6.27 2.77 8.74
N LEU A 58 6.64 3.49 9.81
CA LEU A 58 6.49 4.94 9.91
C LEU A 58 7.68 5.52 10.71
N SER A 59 8.31 6.57 10.21
CA SER A 59 9.45 7.21 10.87
C SER A 59 9.07 8.44 11.71
N VAL A 60 7.92 9.05 11.43
CA VAL A 60 7.37 10.20 12.16
C VAL A 60 5.87 9.96 12.35
N PRO A 61 5.39 9.74 13.60
CA PRO A 61 3.98 9.45 13.89
C PRO A 61 3.05 10.65 13.74
#